data_AF-A0A164I7J5-F1
#
_entry.id   AF-A0A164I7J5-F1
#
_cell.length_a   1.000
_cell.length_b   1.000
_cell.length_c   1.000
_cell.angle_alpha   90.00
_cell.angle_beta   90.00
_cell.angle_gamma   90.00
#
_symmetry.space_group_name_H-M   'P 1'
#
loop_
_entity.id
_entity.type
_entity.pdbx_description
1 polymer ?
#
loop_
_entity_poly.entity_id
_entity_poly.type
_entity_poly.pdbx_seq_one_letter_code
_entity_poly.pdbx_strand_id
1 'polypeptide(L)'
;TNPTESQATEQEMDPDFLPEPLKEVEEVKLLEEILLDNDKYYQLVTIIRNLGGGSITSAVKRAWSRVFSIKVMAFVNWKGVATKNHQKQGLKKSIITKAIF
;
A
#
# COMPACT_ATOMS: atom_id res chain seq x y z
N THR A 1 -32.69 5.98 29.24
CA THR A 1 -31.52 5.06 29.29
C THR A 1 -31.10 4.81 27.86
N ASN A 2 -29.98 5.42 27.43
CA ASN A 2 -29.40 5.16 26.12
C ASN A 2 -28.77 3.76 26.10
N PRO A 3 -28.96 2.98 25.04
CA PRO A 3 -27.93 2.07 24.57
C PRO A 3 -27.20 2.75 23.41
N THR A 4 -25.94 3.08 23.64
CA THR A 4 -24.99 3.47 22.59
C THR A 4 -24.79 2.25 21.69
N GLU A 5 -25.45 2.22 20.54
CA GLU A 5 -25.06 1.35 19.44
C GLU A 5 -23.69 1.82 18.96
N SER A 6 -22.65 1.10 19.38
CA SER A 6 -21.35 1.13 18.73
C SER A 6 -21.57 0.69 17.28
N GLN A 7 -21.63 1.69 16.39
CA GLN A 7 -21.51 1.46 14.96
C GLN A 7 -20.09 0.92 14.73
N ALA A 8 -19.96 -0.40 14.73
CA ALA A 8 -18.91 -1.05 13.96
C ALA A 8 -19.25 -0.72 12.51
N THR A 9 -18.57 0.28 11.97
CA THR A 9 -18.58 0.53 10.53
C THR A 9 -17.97 -0.71 9.90
N GLU A 10 -18.83 -1.65 9.48
CA GLU A 10 -18.52 -2.63 8.47
C GLU A 10 -18.19 -1.79 7.22
N GLN A 11 -16.94 -1.34 7.12
CA GLN A 11 -16.44 -0.77 5.88
C GLN A 11 -16.58 -1.89 4.86
N GLU A 12 -17.58 -1.78 3.97
CA GLU A 12 -17.70 -2.67 2.82
C GLU A 12 -16.36 -2.65 2.11
N MET A 13 -15.60 -3.72 2.34
CA MET A 13 -14.24 -3.83 1.86
C MET A 13 -14.38 -4.14 0.39
N ASP A 14 -14.06 -3.16 -0.47
CA ASP A 14 -14.10 -3.33 -1.92
C ASP A 14 -13.21 -4.54 -2.28
N PRO A 15 -13.82 -5.68 -2.64
CA PRO A 15 -13.07 -6.92 -2.84
C PRO A 15 -12.13 -6.82 -4.04
N ASP A 16 -12.37 -5.84 -4.92
CA ASP A 16 -11.57 -5.53 -6.09
C ASP A 16 -10.59 -4.36 -5.86
N PHE A 17 -10.42 -3.88 -4.61
CA PHE A 17 -9.43 -2.85 -4.34
C PHE A 17 -8.00 -3.41 -4.51
N LEU A 18 -7.32 -2.94 -5.57
CA LEU A 18 -6.03 -3.45 -6.07
C LEU A 18 -6.10 -4.96 -6.38
N PRO A 19 -6.76 -5.44 -7.44
CA PRO A 19 -6.84 -6.88 -7.70
C PRO A 19 -5.52 -7.42 -8.26
N GLU A 20 -4.76 -6.57 -8.98
CA GLU A 20 -3.46 -6.88 -9.55
C GLU A 20 -2.37 -5.96 -8.99
N PRO A 21 -1.10 -6.43 -8.95
CA PRO A 21 0.04 -5.58 -8.62
C PRO A 21 0.25 -4.53 -9.71
N LEU A 22 0.58 -3.30 -9.31
CA LEU A 22 0.83 -2.17 -10.22
C LEU A 22 2.02 -2.47 -11.14
N LYS A 23 1.84 -2.26 -12.44
CA LYS A 23 2.79 -2.61 -13.51
C LYS A 23 3.55 -1.40 -14.04
N GLU A 24 2.94 -0.22 -13.96
CA GLU A 24 3.51 1.05 -14.41
C GLU A 24 3.68 2.05 -13.26
N VAL A 25 4.59 3.00 -13.45
CA VAL A 25 4.90 4.03 -12.43
C VAL A 25 3.77 5.06 -12.32
N GLU A 26 3.05 5.29 -13.41
CA GLU A 26 1.88 6.16 -13.48
C GLU A 26 0.76 5.66 -12.56
N GLU A 27 0.56 4.34 -12.50
CA GLU A 27 -0.44 3.72 -11.61
C GLU A 27 -0.06 3.90 -10.13
N VAL A 28 1.23 3.97 -9.81
CA VAL A 28 1.70 4.29 -8.45
C VAL A 28 1.28 5.70 -8.04
N LYS A 29 1.40 6.68 -8.94
CA LYS A 29 0.96 8.06 -8.67
C LYS A 29 -0.56 8.14 -8.49
N LEU A 30 -1.32 7.45 -9.34
CA LEU A 30 -2.77 7.37 -9.20
C LEU A 30 -3.18 6.74 -7.88
N LEU A 31 -2.50 5.68 -7.45
CA LEU A 31 -2.75 5.07 -6.15
C LEU A 31 -2.42 6.03 -5.00
N GLU A 32 -1.32 6.79 -5.06
CA GLU A 32 -1.02 7.83 -4.06
C GLU A 32 -2.13 8.87 -3.94
N GLU A 33 -2.72 9.30 -5.06
CA GLU A 33 -3.85 10.23 -5.07
C GLU A 33 -5.12 9.60 -4.47
N ILE A 34 -5.43 8.35 -4.82
CA ILE A 34 -6.57 7.60 -4.27
C ILE A 34 -6.43 7.44 -2.76
N LEU A 35 -5.22 7.19 -2.26
CA LEU A 35 -4.95 7.00 -0.83
C LEU A 35 -4.92 8.30 -0.01
N LEU A 36 -5.14 9.47 -0.63
CA LEU A 36 -5.48 10.69 0.10
C LEU A 36 -6.85 10.56 0.78
N ASP A 37 -7.73 9.72 0.25
CA ASP A 37 -8.96 9.31 0.91
C ASP A 37 -8.62 8.35 2.06
N ASN A 38 -9.01 8.73 3.28
CA ASN A 38 -8.77 7.93 4.48
C ASN A 38 -9.44 6.56 4.42
N ASP A 39 -10.63 6.44 3.82
CA ASP A 39 -11.33 5.16 3.72
C ASP A 39 -10.56 4.21 2.81
N LYS A 40 -10.07 4.70 1.67
CA LYS A 40 -9.22 3.93 0.75
C LYS A 40 -7.86 3.59 1.38
N TYR A 41 -7.30 4.50 2.16
CA TYR A 41 -6.09 4.25 2.94
C TYR A 41 -6.28 3.11 3.95
N TYR A 42 -7.34 3.14 4.76
CA TYR A 42 -7.60 2.10 5.74
C TYR A 42 -8.00 0.77 5.09
N GLN A 43 -8.65 0.77 3.93
CA GLN A 43 -8.86 -0.43 3.12
C GLN A 43 -7.52 -1.07 2.71
N LEU A 44 -6.57 -0.27 2.19
CA LEU A 44 -5.23 -0.78 1.86
C LEU A 44 -4.51 -1.37 3.07
N VAL A 45 -4.53 -0.65 4.21
CA VAL A 45 -3.92 -1.12 5.46
C VAL A 45 -4.52 -2.45 5.91
N THR A 46 -5.84 -2.60 5.80
CA THR A 46 -6.54 -3.83 6.17
C THR A 46 -6.16 -5.00 5.26
N ILE A 47 -6.12 -4.78 3.94
CA ILE A 47 -5.64 -5.78 2.97
C ILE A 47 -4.21 -6.21 3.30
N ILE A 48 -3.31 -5.26 3.55
CA ILE A 48 -1.91 -5.54 3.89
C ILE A 48 -1.80 -6.33 5.20
N ARG A 49 -2.56 -5.97 6.24
CA ARG A 49 -2.59 -6.69 7.53
C ARG A 49 -3.06 -8.13 7.35
N ASN A 50 -4.04 -8.36 6.49
CA ASN A 50 -4.60 -9.69 6.23
C ASN A 50 -3.64 -10.62 5.47
N LEU A 51 -2.58 -10.11 4.82
CA LEU A 51 -1.57 -10.95 4.16
C LEU A 51 -0.76 -11.78 5.15
N GLY A 52 -0.49 -11.22 6.34
CA GLY A 52 0.33 -11.83 7.39
C GLY A 52 1.75 -12.24 6.95
N GLY A 53 2.41 -13.03 7.79
CA GLY A 53 3.74 -13.58 7.53
C GLY A 53 4.38 -14.17 8.78
N GLY A 54 5.27 -15.15 8.61
CA GLY A 54 5.99 -15.76 9.74
C GLY A 54 7.02 -14.85 10.41
N SER A 55 7.29 -13.69 9.81
CA SER A 55 8.15 -12.63 10.34
C SER A 55 7.77 -11.27 9.74
N ILE A 56 8.18 -10.17 10.39
CA ILE A 56 8.00 -8.80 9.88
C ILE A 56 8.56 -8.67 8.46
N THR A 57 9.77 -9.19 8.21
CA THR A 57 10.38 -9.16 6.87
C THR A 57 9.53 -9.89 5.83
N SER A 58 8.93 -11.03 6.19
CA SER A 58 8.07 -11.78 5.28
C SER A 58 6.75 -11.07 5.00
N ALA A 59 6.15 -10.45 6.02
CA ALA A 59 4.92 -9.69 5.89
C ALA A 59 5.13 -8.46 4.99
N VAL A 60 6.21 -7.72 5.22
CA VAL A 60 6.61 -6.57 4.39
C VAL A 60 6.83 -7.01 2.94
N LYS A 61 7.56 -8.10 2.67
CA LYS A 61 7.76 -8.61 1.29
C LYS A 61 6.44 -8.99 0.60
N ARG A 62 5.51 -9.58 1.33
CA ARG A 62 4.17 -9.93 0.83
C ARG A 62 3.37 -8.67 0.50
N ALA A 63 3.38 -7.67 1.39
CA ALA A 63 2.74 -6.38 1.16
C ALA A 63 3.27 -5.69 -0.11
N TRP A 64 4.59 -5.64 -0.27
CA TRP A 64 5.22 -5.08 -1.48
C TRP A 64 4.81 -5.83 -2.75
N SER A 65 4.84 -7.16 -2.72
CA SER A 65 4.48 -7.99 -3.88
C SER A 65 2.98 -7.95 -4.20
N ARG A 66 2.15 -7.60 -3.21
CA ARG A 66 0.71 -7.43 -3.36
C ARG A 66 0.36 -6.12 -4.05
N VAL A 67 1.09 -5.05 -3.74
CA VAL A 67 0.83 -3.70 -4.27
C VAL A 67 1.58 -3.47 -5.58
N PHE A 68 2.79 -4.00 -5.74
CA PHE A 68 3.66 -3.68 -6.88
C PHE A 68 4.17 -4.92 -7.61
N SER A 69 4.29 -4.80 -8.92
CA SER A 69 5.02 -5.77 -9.73
C SER A 69 6.54 -5.66 -9.48
N ILE A 70 7.26 -6.74 -9.78
CA ILE A 70 8.74 -6.78 -9.70
C ILE A 70 9.38 -5.69 -10.56
N LYS A 71 8.78 -5.38 -11.73
CA LYS A 71 9.25 -4.32 -12.62
C LYS A 71 9.18 -2.96 -11.93
N VAL A 72 8.01 -2.58 -11.43
CA VAL A 72 7.84 -1.32 -10.70
C VAL A 72 8.78 -1.28 -9.51
N MET A 73 8.83 -2.35 -8.69
CA MET A 73 9.75 -2.42 -7.55
C MET A 73 11.22 -2.18 -7.91
N ALA A 74 11.65 -2.58 -9.11
CA ALA A 74 13.00 -2.32 -9.59
C ALA A 74 13.22 -0.86 -10.02
N PHE A 75 12.19 -0.20 -10.56
CA PHE A 75 12.24 1.19 -11.04
C PHE A 75 12.19 2.23 -9.91
N VAL A 76 11.46 1.97 -8.83
CA VAL A 76 11.30 2.92 -7.72
C VAL A 76 12.34 2.65 -6.62
N ASN A 77 12.88 3.73 -6.07
CA ASN A 77 13.88 3.69 -5.03
C ASN A 77 13.24 3.79 -3.66
N TRP A 78 12.78 2.66 -3.16
CA TRP A 78 12.06 2.56 -1.89
C TRP A 78 12.90 2.94 -0.67
N LYS A 79 14.22 2.71 -0.74
CA LYS A 79 15.16 3.13 0.32
C LYS A 79 15.50 4.61 0.24
N GLY A 80 15.15 5.31 -0.83
CA GLY A 80 15.51 6.71 -1.07
C GLY A 80 17.02 6.96 -1.20
N VAL A 81 17.81 5.92 -1.49
CA VAL A 81 19.27 6.01 -1.62
C VAL A 81 19.64 6.34 -3.06
N ALA A 82 20.09 7.57 -3.32
CA ALA A 82 20.45 7.99 -4.68
C ALA A 82 21.46 7.00 -5.31
N THR A 83 21.06 6.34 -6.41
CA THR A 83 21.92 5.42 -7.16
C THR A 83 22.52 6.14 -8.37
N LYS A 84 23.83 5.94 -8.61
CA LYS A 84 24.65 6.71 -9.56
C LYS A 84 24.15 6.76 -11.02
N ASN A 85 23.35 5.79 -11.48
CA ASN A 85 23.09 5.60 -12.92
C ASN A 85 21.63 5.75 -13.35
N HIS A 86 20.68 5.76 -12.42
CA HIS A 86 19.25 5.97 -12.71
C HIS A 86 18.66 6.71 -11.53
N GLN A 87 18.02 7.86 -11.79
CA GLN A 87 17.25 8.60 -10.81
C GLN A 87 15.93 7.86 -10.57
N LYS A 88 16.03 6.69 -9.94
CA LYS A 88 14.87 5.92 -9.49
C LYS A 88 14.02 6.84 -8.61
N GLN A 89 12.73 6.94 -8.92
CA GLN A 89 11.81 7.82 -8.18
C GLN A 89 11.86 7.47 -6.68
N GLY A 90 12.17 8.46 -5.86
CA GLY A 90 12.20 8.28 -4.41
C GLY A 90 10.78 8.34 -3.87
N LEU A 91 10.31 7.28 -3.22
CA LEU A 91 9.01 7.26 -2.53
C LEU A 91 9.16 7.53 -1.03
N LYS A 92 10.17 8.32 -0.66
CA LYS A 92 10.38 8.74 0.73
C LYS A 92 9.20 9.64 1.14
N LYS A 93 8.38 9.17 2.09
CA LYS A 93 7.09 9.77 2.54
C LYS A 93 5.85 9.44 1.70
N SER A 94 5.92 8.44 0.84
CA SER A 94 4.75 7.89 0.13
C SER A 94 3.67 7.42 1.12
N ILE A 95 2.41 7.69 0.81
CA ILE A 95 1.28 7.20 1.60
C ILE A 95 1.22 5.67 1.52
N ILE A 96 1.56 5.09 0.37
CA ILE A 96 1.68 3.64 0.19
C ILE A 96 2.74 3.05 1.14
N THR A 97 3.91 3.68 1.25
CA THR A 97 4.94 3.23 2.20
C THR A 97 4.44 3.27 3.65
N LYS A 98 3.63 4.28 4.00
CA LYS A 98 3.02 4.41 5.33
C LYS A 98 1.95 3.33 5.58
N ALA A 99 1.27 2.86 4.55
CA ALA A 99 0.31 1.76 4.69
C ALA A 99 1.00 0.40 4.93
N ILE A 100 2.26 0.25 4.48
CA ILE A 100 3.04 -1.00 4.61
C ILE A 100 3.77 -1.10 5.96
N PHE A 101 4.14 0.01 6.60
CA PHE A 101 4.92 0.07 7.85
C PHE A 101 4.08 0.56 9.04
#